data_AF-A0A3B8VTR8-F1
#
_entry.id   AF-A0A3B8VTR8-F1
#
_cell.length_a   1.000
_cell.length_b   1.000
_cell.length_c   1.000
_cell.angle_alpha   90.00
_cell.angle_beta   90.00
_cell.angle_gamma   90.00
#
_symmetry.space_group_name_H-M   'P 1'
#
loop_
_entity.id
_entity.type
_entity.pdbx_description
1 polymer ?
#
loop_
_entity_poly.entity_id
_entity_poly.type
_entity_poly.pdbx_seq_one_letter_code
_entity_poly.pdbx_strand_id
1 'polypeptide(L)'
;AAVEQNGLSEQNIAAIREWEKARLSGAFPKELKIEMEHLANEYHLEPVSETSWDLYPYDVQRFKHANVVRQPGEPVQSKWEYNNTNARQPIQFILKADENIKNPVLSINNYSTVPIGTHLKKNETAKYVGGNKIVIYDPNWKELRSIPVEESAMMVDNGNVNLVFTCQFESEDNTKQASAEFKTVGDKMQLTAQNK
;
A
#
# COMPACT_ATOMS: atom_id res chain seq x y z
N ALA A 1 -5.10 -26.39 -0.64
CA ALA A 1 -6.12 -25.33 -0.38
C ALA A 1 -5.60 -23.97 -0.88
N ALA A 2 -6.45 -22.99 -1.21
CA ALA A 2 -6.02 -21.69 -1.77
C ALA A 2 -4.97 -20.94 -0.91
N VAL A 3 -4.92 -21.22 0.39
CA VAL A 3 -3.91 -20.68 1.32
C VAL A 3 -2.51 -21.24 1.04
N GLU A 4 -2.34 -22.52 0.70
CA GLU A 4 -1.00 -23.11 0.46
C GLU A 4 -0.32 -22.56 -0.81
N GLN A 5 -1.11 -22.03 -1.74
CA GLN A 5 -0.58 -21.52 -3.01
C GLN A 5 -0.18 -20.05 -2.95
N ASN A 6 -0.50 -19.34 -1.85
CA ASN A 6 -0.20 -17.92 -1.69
C ASN A 6 1.22 -17.71 -1.15
N GLY A 7 2.00 -16.85 -1.80
CA GLY A 7 3.42 -16.60 -1.49
C GLY A 7 3.68 -15.90 -0.16
N LEU A 8 2.65 -15.37 0.50
CA LEU A 8 2.73 -14.65 1.78
C LEU A 8 2.04 -15.42 2.93
N SER A 9 1.64 -16.67 2.72
CA SER A 9 0.83 -17.41 3.70
C SER A 9 1.49 -17.59 5.05
N GLU A 10 2.77 -17.94 5.10
CA GLU A 10 3.48 -18.10 6.37
C GLU A 10 3.55 -16.77 7.14
N GLN A 11 3.85 -15.67 6.44
CA GLN A 11 3.88 -14.34 7.02
C GLN A 11 2.52 -13.90 7.53
N ASN A 12 1.46 -14.14 6.75
CA ASN A 12 0.09 -13.81 7.16
C ASN A 12 -0.36 -14.63 8.37
N ILE A 13 -0.05 -15.93 8.41
CA ILE A 13 -0.38 -16.80 9.55
C ILE A 13 0.39 -16.36 10.80
N ALA A 14 1.67 -16.00 10.66
CA ALA A 14 2.46 -15.46 11.76
C ALA A 14 1.87 -14.15 12.29
N ALA A 15 1.50 -13.22 11.40
CA ALA A 15 0.85 -11.97 11.78
C ALA A 15 -0.49 -12.24 12.51
N ILE A 16 -1.34 -13.12 11.98
CA ILE A 16 -2.62 -13.50 12.62
C ILE A 16 -2.38 -14.07 14.03
N ARG A 17 -1.38 -14.94 14.20
CA ARG A 17 -1.03 -15.49 15.52
C ARG A 17 -0.63 -14.39 16.50
N GLU A 18 0.13 -13.40 16.05
CA GLU A 18 0.57 -12.31 16.90
C GLU A 18 -0.59 -11.40 17.32
N TRP A 19 -1.47 -11.06 16.37
CA TRP A 19 -2.72 -10.35 16.63
C TRP A 19 -3.60 -11.08 17.64
N GLU A 20 -3.78 -12.40 17.47
CA GLU A 20 -4.56 -13.23 18.38
C GLU A 20 -3.93 -13.29 19.78
N LYS A 21 -2.60 -13.37 19.86
CA LYS A 21 -1.88 -13.35 21.14
C LYS A 21 -2.13 -12.06 21.90
N ALA A 22 -1.94 -10.90 21.26
CA ALA A 22 -2.22 -9.59 21.83
C ALA A 22 -3.70 -9.44 22.26
N ARG A 23 -4.63 -9.98 21.46
CA ARG A 23 -6.06 -9.97 21.74
C ARG A 23 -6.40 -10.79 22.99
N LEU A 24 -5.89 -12.01 23.09
CA LEU A 24 -6.14 -12.93 24.20
C LEU A 24 -5.50 -12.47 25.51
N SER A 25 -4.35 -11.79 25.44
CA SER A 25 -3.70 -11.16 26.60
C SER A 25 -4.36 -9.85 27.05
N GLY A 26 -5.46 -9.44 26.42
CA GLY A 26 -6.16 -8.21 26.76
C GLY A 26 -5.38 -6.93 26.46
N ALA A 27 -4.42 -6.96 25.53
CA ALA A 27 -3.51 -5.83 25.30
C ALA A 27 -4.20 -4.61 24.65
N PHE A 28 -5.35 -4.83 23.97
CA PHE A 28 -6.11 -3.77 23.31
C PHE A 28 -7.15 -3.13 24.26
N PRO A 29 -7.06 -1.81 24.53
CA PRO A 29 -8.10 -1.06 25.26
C PRO A 29 -9.48 -1.15 24.60
N LYS A 30 -10.54 -0.90 25.36
CA LYS A 30 -11.93 -1.03 24.88
C LYS A 30 -12.24 -0.03 23.76
N GLU A 31 -11.79 1.20 23.93
CA GLU A 31 -12.03 2.30 22.99
C GLU A 31 -11.32 2.03 21.66
N LEU A 32 -10.08 1.52 21.73
CA LEU A 32 -9.32 1.11 20.56
C LEU A 32 -9.99 -0.04 19.82
N LYS A 33 -10.53 -1.05 20.51
CA LYS A 33 -11.27 -2.15 19.85
C LYS A 33 -12.45 -1.64 19.02
N ILE A 34 -13.24 -0.72 19.57
CA ILE A 34 -14.40 -0.13 18.88
C ILE A 34 -13.93 0.62 17.63
N GLU A 35 -12.83 1.36 17.75
CA GLU A 35 -12.26 2.09 16.62
C GLU A 35 -11.76 1.12 15.53
N MET A 36 -11.10 0.04 15.90
CA MET A 36 -10.55 -0.97 14.99
C MET A 36 -11.62 -1.83 14.29
N GLU A 37 -12.87 -1.83 14.78
CA GLU A 37 -13.99 -2.51 14.11
C GLU A 37 -14.39 -1.80 12.79
N HIS A 38 -14.00 -0.54 12.61
CA HIS A 38 -14.25 0.18 11.37
C HIS A 38 -13.32 -0.32 10.25
N LEU A 39 -13.90 -0.91 9.20
CA LEU A 39 -13.17 -1.45 8.04
C LEU A 39 -12.30 -0.41 7.27
N ALA A 40 -12.53 0.88 7.50
CA ALA A 40 -11.73 1.95 6.92
C ALA A 40 -10.40 2.16 7.65
N ASN A 41 -10.31 1.72 8.91
CA ASN A 41 -9.15 1.92 9.76
C ASN A 41 -8.25 0.69 9.64
N GLU A 42 -7.00 0.92 9.28
CA GLU A 42 -6.03 -0.13 9.04
C GLU A 42 -4.85 0.01 9.99
N TYR A 43 -4.29 -1.14 10.36
CA TYR A 43 -3.27 -1.21 11.40
C TYR A 43 -2.16 -2.18 11.04
N HIS A 44 -0.96 -1.89 11.53
CA HIS A 44 0.15 -2.82 11.62
C HIS A 44 0.50 -3.06 13.08
N LEU A 45 0.69 -4.34 13.45
CA LEU A 45 1.11 -4.74 14.78
C LEU A 45 2.50 -5.36 14.67
N GLU A 46 3.42 -4.85 15.48
CA GLU A 46 4.80 -5.33 15.57
C GLU A 46 5.06 -5.83 17.00
N PRO A 47 5.47 -7.10 17.20
CA PRO A 47 5.84 -7.58 18.51
C PRO A 47 7.15 -6.94 18.98
N VAL A 48 7.13 -6.35 20.16
CA VAL A 48 8.32 -5.76 20.82
C VAL A 48 8.91 -6.73 21.84
N SER A 49 8.04 -7.48 22.54
CA SER A 49 8.43 -8.54 23.46
C SER A 49 7.34 -9.61 23.55
N GLU A 50 7.51 -10.60 24.44
CA GLU A 50 6.48 -11.60 24.65
C GLU A 50 5.14 -11.02 25.14
N THR A 51 5.16 -9.84 25.76
CA THR A 51 4.01 -9.21 26.43
C THR A 51 3.75 -7.79 25.95
N SER A 52 4.42 -7.32 24.90
CA SER A 52 4.24 -5.96 24.39
C SER A 52 4.35 -5.88 22.87
N TRP A 53 3.63 -4.92 22.31
CA TRP A 53 3.52 -4.67 20.89
C TRP A 53 3.52 -3.19 20.60
N ASP A 54 4.04 -2.81 19.44
CA ASP A 54 3.80 -1.50 18.85
C ASP A 54 2.69 -1.64 17.81
N LEU A 55 1.64 -0.84 17.96
CA LEU A 55 0.52 -0.74 17.04
C LEU A 55 0.63 0.56 16.25
N TYR A 56 0.63 0.46 14.93
CA TYR A 56 0.75 1.58 14.02
C TYR A 56 -0.54 1.73 13.21
N PRO A 57 -1.25 2.86 13.29
CA PRO A 57 -2.35 3.16 12.38
C PRO A 57 -1.81 3.49 10.98
N TYR A 58 -2.59 3.16 9.95
CA TYR A 58 -2.35 3.62 8.59
C TYR A 58 -3.41 4.64 8.17
N ASP A 59 -2.94 5.74 7.60
CA ASP A 59 -3.79 6.64 6.81
C ASP A 59 -3.81 6.15 5.36
N VAL A 60 -4.96 5.63 4.94
CA VAL A 60 -5.12 4.93 3.65
C VAL A 60 -5.89 5.79 2.64
N GLN A 61 -5.30 5.97 1.46
CA GLN A 61 -5.91 6.67 0.33
C GLN A 61 -6.10 5.71 -0.83
N ARG A 62 -7.29 5.69 -1.42
CA ARG A 62 -7.64 4.75 -2.50
C ARG A 62 -8.04 5.49 -3.75
N PHE A 63 -7.35 5.18 -4.84
CA PHE A 63 -7.55 5.86 -6.10
C PHE A 63 -7.72 4.91 -7.28
N LYS A 64 -8.30 5.44 -8.35
CA LYS A 64 -8.48 4.77 -9.63
C LYS A 64 -7.95 5.64 -10.77
N HIS A 65 -7.36 4.99 -11.75
CA HIS A 65 -6.93 5.56 -13.01
C HIS A 65 -7.67 4.83 -14.13
N ALA A 66 -8.61 5.51 -14.77
CA ALA A 66 -9.45 4.92 -15.81
C ALA A 66 -8.81 5.07 -17.19
N ASN A 67 -9.00 4.06 -18.04
CA ASN A 67 -8.62 4.07 -19.45
C ASN A 67 -9.56 5.00 -20.24
N VAL A 68 -9.37 6.31 -20.15
CA VAL A 68 -10.22 7.27 -20.85
C VAL A 68 -9.59 7.71 -22.16
N VAL A 69 -10.35 7.61 -23.26
CA VAL A 69 -9.95 8.16 -24.56
C VAL A 69 -10.09 9.69 -24.49
N ARG A 70 -8.97 10.41 -24.55
CA ARG A 70 -8.94 11.87 -24.65
C ARG A 70 -8.65 12.33 -26.07
N GLN A 71 -8.80 13.64 -26.30
CA GLN A 71 -8.49 14.25 -27.59
C GLN A 71 -7.01 13.99 -27.97
N PRO A 72 -6.68 13.94 -29.26
CA PRO A 72 -5.31 13.73 -29.72
C PRO A 72 -4.34 14.72 -29.05
N GLY A 73 -3.32 14.20 -28.36
CA GLY A 73 -2.24 14.99 -27.75
C GLY A 73 -2.33 15.20 -26.23
N GLU A 74 -3.42 14.82 -25.56
CA GLU A 74 -3.50 14.90 -24.10
C GLU A 74 -3.10 13.57 -23.43
N PRO A 75 -2.04 13.52 -22.59
CA PRO A 75 -1.69 12.32 -21.85
C PRO A 75 -2.78 11.97 -20.83
N VAL A 76 -3.19 10.70 -20.79
CA VAL A 76 -4.11 10.20 -19.78
C VAL A 76 -3.36 10.13 -18.45
N GLN A 77 -3.66 11.06 -17.55
CA GLN A 77 -3.09 11.10 -16.21
C GLN A 77 -4.20 11.24 -15.16
N SER A 78 -3.98 10.60 -14.02
CA SER A 78 -4.76 10.87 -12.82
C SER A 78 -3.95 11.74 -11.88
N LYS A 79 -4.58 12.82 -11.38
CA LYS A 79 -4.04 13.66 -10.31
C LYS A 79 -4.83 13.38 -9.05
N TRP A 80 -4.15 13.07 -7.97
CA TRP A 80 -4.74 12.78 -6.68
C TRP A 80 -4.12 13.66 -5.63
N GLU A 81 -4.94 14.16 -4.72
CA GLU A 81 -4.50 15.04 -3.65
C GLU A 81 -5.07 14.53 -2.33
N TYR A 82 -4.24 14.54 -1.31
CA TYR A 82 -4.64 14.24 0.06
C TYR A 82 -3.79 15.03 1.05
N ASN A 83 -4.26 15.15 2.28
CA ASN A 83 -3.50 15.79 3.35
C ASN A 83 -2.87 14.70 4.23
N ASN A 84 -1.55 14.54 4.17
CA ASN A 84 -0.81 13.66 5.05
C ASN A 84 -0.70 14.28 6.46
N THR A 85 -1.32 13.65 7.44
CA THR A 85 -1.27 14.08 8.85
C THR A 85 -0.04 13.58 9.59
N ASN A 86 0.76 12.69 9.00
CA ASN A 86 1.89 12.04 9.64
C ASN A 86 3.21 12.76 9.37
N ALA A 87 4.25 12.38 10.10
CA ALA A 87 5.61 12.86 9.86
C ALA A 87 6.12 12.46 8.46
N ARG A 88 7.16 13.17 7.99
CA ARG A 88 7.81 12.91 6.71
C ARG A 88 8.31 11.46 6.65
N GLN A 89 7.90 10.71 5.65
CA GLN A 89 8.19 9.29 5.50
C GLN A 89 8.07 8.83 4.04
N PRO A 90 8.63 7.68 3.64
CA PRO A 90 8.32 7.09 2.35
C PRO A 90 6.85 6.67 2.29
N ILE A 91 6.13 7.06 1.24
CA ILE A 91 4.77 6.59 0.98
C ILE A 91 4.80 5.09 0.68
N GLN A 92 3.90 4.30 1.25
CA GLN A 92 3.71 2.91 0.88
C GLN A 92 2.60 2.78 -0.14
N PHE A 93 2.65 1.80 -1.03
CA PHE A 93 1.52 1.55 -1.93
C PHE A 93 1.37 0.10 -2.39
N ILE A 94 0.16 -0.20 -2.86
CA ILE A 94 -0.20 -1.36 -3.65
C ILE A 94 -0.90 -0.85 -4.92
N LEU A 95 -0.37 -1.20 -6.09
CA LEU A 95 -0.91 -0.87 -7.41
C LEU A 95 -1.27 -2.16 -8.16
N LYS A 96 -2.46 -2.18 -8.77
CA LYS A 96 -2.96 -3.27 -9.61
C LYS A 96 -3.64 -2.71 -10.86
N ALA A 97 -3.71 -3.52 -11.91
CA ALA A 97 -4.48 -3.22 -13.12
C ALA A 97 -5.35 -4.41 -13.53
N ASP A 98 -6.55 -4.14 -14.03
CA ASP A 98 -7.48 -5.15 -14.54
C ASP A 98 -7.21 -5.59 -15.98
N GLU A 99 -6.15 -5.03 -16.58
CA GLU A 99 -5.49 -5.46 -17.81
C GLU A 99 -3.97 -5.25 -17.73
N ASN A 100 -3.27 -5.52 -18.84
CA ASN A 100 -1.86 -5.17 -18.97
C ASN A 100 -1.70 -3.67 -19.16
N ILE A 101 -0.75 -3.07 -18.44
CA ILE A 101 -0.35 -1.68 -18.63
C ILE A 101 1.14 -1.56 -18.88
N LYS A 102 1.54 -0.58 -19.69
CA LYS A 102 2.93 -0.23 -20.01
C LYS A 102 3.31 1.09 -19.35
N ASN A 103 4.60 1.19 -19.03
CA ASN A 103 5.24 2.38 -18.50
C ASN A 103 4.44 3.05 -17.35
N PRO A 104 4.01 2.31 -16.30
CA PRO A 104 3.40 2.92 -15.14
C PRO A 104 4.41 3.83 -14.43
N VAL A 105 4.01 5.08 -14.19
CA VAL A 105 4.85 6.10 -13.55
C VAL A 105 4.05 6.81 -12.48
N LEU A 106 4.65 6.95 -11.29
CA LEU A 106 4.13 7.74 -10.18
C LEU A 106 5.01 8.97 -9.98
N SER A 107 4.42 10.15 -9.95
CA SER A 107 5.10 11.37 -9.52
C SER A 107 4.56 11.84 -8.18
N ILE A 108 5.45 12.26 -7.30
CA ILE A 108 5.14 12.71 -5.94
C ILE A 108 5.59 14.16 -5.79
N ASN A 109 4.66 15.03 -5.42
CA ASN A 109 4.88 16.42 -5.06
C ASN A 109 5.72 17.25 -6.07
N ASN A 110 5.58 17.06 -7.39
CA ASN A 110 6.41 17.70 -8.42
C ASN A 110 7.95 17.55 -8.25
N TYR A 111 8.42 16.80 -7.26
CA TYR A 111 9.83 16.66 -6.92
C TYR A 111 10.43 15.35 -7.43
N SER A 112 9.63 14.28 -7.43
CA SER A 112 10.08 12.96 -7.86
C SER A 112 9.13 12.35 -8.88
N THR A 113 9.70 11.59 -9.80
CA THR A 113 9.00 10.78 -10.79
C THR A 113 9.64 9.41 -10.77
N VAL A 114 8.86 8.41 -10.38
CA VAL A 114 9.31 7.04 -10.12
C VAL A 114 8.64 6.08 -11.12
N PRO A 115 9.41 5.45 -12.01
CA PRO A 115 8.91 4.37 -12.85
C PRO A 115 8.59 3.13 -12.01
N ILE A 116 7.40 2.56 -12.19
CA ILE A 116 6.97 1.30 -11.56
C ILE A 116 7.25 0.13 -12.54
N GLY A 117 8.46 0.15 -13.12
CA GLY A 117 8.90 -0.78 -14.15
C GLY A 117 8.36 -0.44 -15.55
N THR A 118 8.64 -1.31 -16.51
CA THR A 118 8.25 -1.11 -17.93
C THR A 118 6.84 -1.64 -18.24
N HIS A 119 6.37 -2.62 -17.46
CA HIS A 119 5.08 -3.25 -17.65
C HIS A 119 4.57 -3.84 -16.33
N LEU A 120 3.25 -3.84 -16.18
CA LEU A 120 2.54 -4.58 -15.15
C LEU A 120 1.44 -5.39 -15.85
N LYS A 121 1.50 -6.72 -15.76
CA LYS A 121 0.50 -7.57 -16.42
C LYS A 121 -0.82 -7.55 -15.64
N LYS A 122 -1.90 -7.92 -16.31
CA LYS A 122 -3.22 -8.12 -15.70
C LYS A 122 -3.08 -8.95 -14.42
N ASN A 123 -3.66 -8.45 -13.33
CA ASN A 123 -3.64 -9.07 -12.00
C ASN A 123 -2.25 -9.23 -11.33
N GLU A 124 -1.15 -8.79 -11.95
CA GLU A 124 0.10 -8.57 -11.20
C GLU A 124 -0.09 -7.41 -10.22
N THR A 125 0.65 -7.44 -9.13
CA THR A 125 0.60 -6.40 -8.09
C THR A 125 1.97 -5.78 -7.90
N ALA A 126 2.09 -4.47 -8.09
CA ALA A 126 3.26 -3.72 -7.66
C ALA A 126 3.05 -3.25 -6.22
N LYS A 127 3.98 -3.58 -5.31
CA LYS A 127 3.90 -3.20 -3.90
C LYS A 127 5.21 -2.56 -3.45
N TYR A 128 5.09 -1.45 -2.75
CA TYR A 128 6.20 -0.74 -2.11
C TYR A 128 5.85 -0.48 -0.65
N VAL A 129 6.77 -0.81 0.25
CA VAL A 129 6.57 -0.72 1.72
C VAL A 129 7.63 0.16 2.40
N GLY A 130 8.39 0.94 1.62
CA GLY A 130 9.63 1.60 2.07
C GLY A 130 10.90 0.90 1.56
N GLY A 131 12.05 1.53 1.78
CA GLY A 131 13.36 1.04 1.35
C GLY A 131 13.65 1.24 -0.14
N ASN A 132 14.47 0.35 -0.71
CA ASN A 132 15.14 0.58 -2.00
C ASN A 132 14.57 -0.21 -3.19
N LYS A 133 13.39 -0.82 -3.04
CA LYS A 133 12.78 -1.60 -4.11
C LYS A 133 11.26 -1.64 -4.09
N ILE A 134 10.66 -1.64 -5.27
CA ILE A 134 9.26 -2.00 -5.51
C ILE A 134 9.22 -3.48 -5.90
N VAL A 135 8.37 -4.28 -5.26
CA VAL A 135 8.25 -5.72 -5.55
C VAL A 135 7.02 -5.97 -6.41
N ILE A 136 7.18 -6.74 -7.49
CA ILE A 136 6.09 -7.19 -8.34
C ILE A 136 5.72 -8.62 -7.97
N TYR A 137 4.45 -8.83 -7.71
CA TYR A 137 3.87 -10.11 -7.35
C TYR A 137 2.94 -10.65 -8.44
N ASP A 138 2.86 -11.97 -8.52
CA ASP A 138 1.81 -12.67 -9.27
C ASP A 138 0.44 -12.56 -8.55
N PRO A 139 -0.65 -13.02 -9.17
CA PRO A 139 -1.98 -13.01 -8.54
C PRO A 139 -2.08 -13.80 -7.22
N ASN A 140 -1.13 -14.69 -6.95
CA ASN A 140 -1.02 -15.48 -5.72
C ASN A 140 -0.01 -14.88 -4.73
N TRP A 141 0.43 -13.63 -4.90
CA TRP A 141 1.41 -12.98 -4.04
C TRP A 141 2.78 -13.66 -3.99
N LYS A 142 3.17 -14.39 -5.04
CA LYS A 142 4.55 -14.85 -5.22
C LYS A 142 5.37 -13.74 -5.87
N GLU A 143 6.53 -13.42 -5.29
CA GLU A 143 7.43 -12.44 -5.87
C GLU A 143 7.90 -12.92 -7.25
N LEU A 144 7.70 -12.07 -8.26
CA LEU A 144 8.15 -12.32 -9.64
C LEU A 144 9.47 -11.61 -9.91
N ARG A 145 9.57 -10.34 -9.49
CA ARG A 145 10.71 -9.47 -9.72
C ARG A 145 10.68 -8.27 -8.77
N SER A 146 11.82 -7.62 -8.61
CA SER A 146 11.95 -6.36 -7.88
C SER A 146 12.50 -5.27 -8.81
N ILE A 147 12.05 -4.03 -8.62
CA ILE A 147 12.48 -2.83 -9.35
C ILE A 147 13.21 -1.93 -8.34
N PRO A 148 14.49 -1.58 -8.56
CA PRO A 148 15.21 -0.70 -7.65
C PRO A 148 14.59 0.70 -7.66
N VAL A 149 14.54 1.35 -6.50
CA VAL A 149 14.09 2.73 -6.32
C VAL A 149 14.93 3.39 -5.23
N GLU A 150 15.14 4.70 -5.35
CA GLU A 150 15.70 5.49 -4.26
C GLU A 150 14.61 5.83 -3.26
N GLU A 151 14.76 5.45 -1.99
CA GLU A 151 13.77 5.71 -0.95
C GLU A 151 13.45 7.21 -0.82
N SER A 152 14.46 8.07 -1.01
CA SER A 152 14.30 9.52 -0.99
C SER A 152 13.35 10.05 -2.07
N ALA A 153 13.17 9.33 -3.17
CA ALA A 153 12.22 9.66 -4.24
C ALA A 153 10.77 9.29 -3.88
N MET A 154 10.56 8.53 -2.81
CA MET A 154 9.25 8.07 -2.34
C MET A 154 8.73 8.88 -1.15
N MET A 155 9.45 9.90 -0.72
CA MET A 155 9.13 10.67 0.49
C MET A 155 7.92 11.57 0.27
N VAL A 156 7.02 11.57 1.26
CA VAL A 156 5.94 12.55 1.40
C VAL A 156 6.13 13.31 2.71
N ASP A 157 5.90 14.62 2.67
CA ASP A 157 5.95 15.48 3.85
C ASP A 157 4.60 15.52 4.57
N ASN A 158 4.57 16.05 5.79
CA ASN A 158 3.33 16.44 6.45
C ASN A 158 2.64 17.56 5.66
N GLY A 159 1.32 17.50 5.55
CA GLY A 159 0.50 18.48 4.82
C GLY A 159 0.03 17.97 3.46
N ASN A 160 -0.17 18.90 2.52
CA ASN A 160 -0.70 18.56 1.20
C ASN A 160 0.29 17.70 0.40
N VAL A 161 -0.22 16.58 -0.11
CA VAL A 161 0.50 15.68 -1.02
C VAL A 161 -0.26 15.62 -2.35
N ASN A 162 0.48 15.83 -3.44
CA ASN A 162 -0.01 15.67 -4.81
C ASN A 162 0.66 14.46 -5.45
N LEU A 163 -0.15 13.53 -5.96
CA LEU A 163 0.28 12.37 -6.69
C LEU A 163 -0.20 12.47 -8.14
N VAL A 164 0.69 12.21 -9.09
CA VAL A 164 0.33 12.08 -10.50
C VAL A 164 0.68 10.68 -10.97
N PHE A 165 -0.32 9.94 -11.44
CA PHE A 165 -0.14 8.61 -11.98
C PHE A 165 -0.46 8.58 -13.48
N THR A 166 0.40 7.91 -14.23
CA THR A 166 0.22 7.68 -15.67
C THR A 166 0.59 6.25 -16.01
N CYS A 167 -0.09 5.68 -17.00
CA CYS A 167 0.31 4.47 -17.69
C CYS A 167 -0.29 4.43 -19.10
N GLN A 168 0.07 3.41 -19.87
CA GLN A 168 -0.54 3.10 -21.15
C GLN A 168 -1.28 1.77 -21.04
N PHE A 169 -2.60 1.78 -21.20
CA PHE A 169 -3.39 0.56 -21.33
C PHE A 169 -3.09 -0.12 -22.68
N GLU A 170 -3.08 -1.44 -22.71
CA GLU A 170 -2.88 -2.17 -23.98
C GLU A 170 -4.16 -2.23 -24.81
N SER A 171 -5.33 -2.15 -24.17
CA SER A 171 -6.61 -2.14 -24.83
C SER A 171 -7.19 -0.72 -24.99
N GLU A 172 -8.08 -0.55 -25.97
CA GLU A 172 -8.90 0.67 -26.13
C GLU A 172 -10.21 0.61 -25.31
N ASP A 173 -10.40 -0.45 -24.49
CA ASP A 173 -11.61 -0.65 -23.71
C ASP A 173 -11.64 0.32 -22.52
N ASN A 174 -12.55 1.30 -22.59
CA ASN A 174 -12.67 2.35 -21.59
C ASN A 174 -13.27 1.91 -20.24
N THR A 175 -13.66 0.64 -20.13
CA THR A 175 -14.08 0.04 -18.85
C THR A 175 -12.90 -0.33 -17.96
N LYS A 176 -11.68 -0.29 -18.52
CA LYS A 176 -10.46 -0.76 -17.87
C LYS A 176 -9.82 0.30 -16.98
N GLN A 177 -9.14 -0.15 -15.94
CA GLN A 177 -8.59 0.72 -14.92
C GLN A 177 -7.40 0.11 -14.19
N ALA A 178 -6.53 0.99 -13.69
CA ALA A 178 -5.61 0.69 -12.62
C ALA A 178 -6.16 1.22 -11.28
N SER A 179 -5.91 0.49 -10.20
CA SER A 179 -6.24 0.91 -8.83
C SER A 179 -4.99 0.97 -7.97
N ALA A 180 -4.93 1.97 -7.12
CA ALA A 180 -3.83 2.17 -6.20
C ALA A 180 -4.37 2.43 -4.79
N GLU A 181 -3.75 1.78 -3.81
CA GLU A 181 -3.91 2.06 -2.39
C GLU A 181 -2.58 2.62 -1.89
N PHE A 182 -2.59 3.85 -1.38
CA PHE A 182 -1.44 4.50 -0.78
C PHE A 182 -1.61 4.60 0.73
N LYS A 183 -0.50 4.50 1.46
CA LYS A 183 -0.50 4.55 2.92
C LYS A 183 0.65 5.39 3.46
N THR A 184 0.37 6.10 4.53
CA THR A 184 1.36 6.65 5.45
C THR A 184 1.12 6.07 6.84
N VAL A 185 2.19 5.83 7.58
CA VAL A 185 2.16 5.25 8.93
C VAL A 185 2.03 6.37 9.94
N GLY A 186 1.05 6.26 10.83
CA GLY A 186 0.90 7.16 11.96
C GLY A 186 1.76 6.77 13.15
N ASP A 187 1.70 7.62 14.18
CA ASP A 187 2.47 7.42 15.40
C ASP A 187 2.09 6.12 16.10
N LYS A 188 3.10 5.45 16.63
CA LYS A 188 2.91 4.16 17.29
C LYS A 188 2.22 4.31 18.64
N MET A 189 1.35 3.36 18.92
CA MET A 189 0.76 3.12 20.24
C MET A 189 1.36 1.86 20.84
N GLN A 190 1.95 1.97 22.03
CA GLN A 190 2.43 0.80 22.74
C GLN A 190 1.28 0.06 23.40
N LEU A 191 1.16 -1.24 23.12
CA LEU A 191 0.24 -2.16 23.76
C LEU A 191 1.02 -3.07 24.71
N THR A 192 0.42 -3.42 25.83
CA THR A 192 1.02 -4.33 26.82
C THR A 192 -0.04 -5.30 27.31
N ALA A 193 0.34 -6.56 27.48
CA ALA A 193 -0.51 -7.60 28.04
C ALA A 193 -1.03 -7.16 29.41
N GLN A 194 -2.34 -7.29 29.60
CA GLN A 194 -2.94 -7.14 30.91
C GLN A 194 -2.91 -8.53 31.55
N ASN A 195 -1.88 -8.78 32.37
CA ASN A 195 -1.80 -9.99 33.17
C ASN A 195 -3.15 -10.17 33.90
N LYS A 196 -3.88 -11.23 33.57
CA LYS A 196 -5.04 -11.69 34.35
C LYS A 196 -4.59 -12.67 35.41
#